data_AF-A0A9E5L0T0-F1
#
_entry.id   AF-A0A9E5L0T0-F1
#
_cell.length_a   1.000
_cell.length_b   1.000
_cell.length_c   1.000
_cell.angle_alpha   90.00
_cell.angle_beta   90.00
_cell.angle_gamma   90.00
#
_symmetry.space_group_name_H-M   'P 1'
#
loop_
_entity.id
_entity.type
_entity.pdbx_description
1 polymer ?
#
loop_
_entity_poly.entity_id
_entity_poly.type
_entity_poly.pdbx_seq_one_letter_code
_entity_poly.pdbx_strand_id
1 'polypeptide(L)' 'MAVDSKLLALLDVVIDSYIFKGEPVGSKFLHASGDTQFAPSTLRKYLNQLEKSGMVYQPYNSS' A
#
# COMPACT_ATOMS: atom_id res chain seq x y z
N MET A 1 -17.66 2.84 11.20
CA MET A 1 -16.21 2.99 10.95
C MET A 1 -16.05 3.92 9.77
N ALA A 2 -15.45 5.10 9.95
CA ALA A 2 -15.09 5.96 8.82
C ALA A 2 -13.75 5.47 8.27
N VAL A 3 -13.75 4.94 7.06
CA VAL A 3 -12.50 4.59 6.37
C VAL A 3 -11.84 5.89 5.91
N ASP A 4 -10.57 6.08 6.23
CA ASP A 4 -9.81 7.28 5.85
C ASP A 4 -9.70 7.35 4.32
N SER A 5 -10.09 8.48 3.72
CA SER A 5 -10.05 8.67 2.27
C SER A 5 -8.62 8.55 1.70
N LYS A 6 -7.60 8.84 2.50
CA LYS A 6 -6.19 8.66 2.10
C LYS A 6 -5.80 7.18 2.01
N LEU A 7 -6.35 6.34 2.89
CA LEU A 7 -6.11 4.89 2.86
C LEU A 7 -6.76 4.26 1.64
N LEU A 8 -7.97 4.69 1.27
CA LEU A 8 -8.64 4.24 0.05
C LEU A 8 -7.86 4.64 -1.21
N ALA A 9 -7.41 5.89 -1.30
CA ALA A 9 -6.59 6.33 -2.43
C ALA A 9 -5.28 5.53 -2.55
N LEU A 10 -4.64 5.20 -1.41
CA LEU A 10 -3.46 4.34 -1.42
C LEU A 10 -3.80 2.92 -1.86
N LEU A 11 -4.93 2.38 -1.41
CA LEU A 11 -5.38 1.05 -1.77
C LEU A 11 -5.61 0.94 -3.28
N ASP A 12 -6.24 1.94 -3.90
CA ASP A 12 -6.46 1.97 -5.36
C ASP A 12 -5.12 1.89 -6.12
N VAL A 13 -4.14 2.71 -5.74
CA VAL A 13 -2.79 2.69 -6.34
C VAL A 13 -2.12 1.32 -6.17
N VAL A 14 -2.28 0.69 -5.01
CA VAL A 14 -1.72 -0.64 -4.74
C VAL A 14 -2.38 -1.71 -5.61
N ILE A 15 -3.70 -1.66 -5.76
CA ILE A 15 -4.47 -2.59 -6.61
C ILE A 15 -4.03 -2.44 -8.06
N ASP A 16 -4.00 -1.22 -8.58
CA ASP A 16 -3.61 -0.95 -9.96
C ASP A 16 -2.17 -1.40 -10.26
N SER A 17 -1.25 -1.09 -9.34
CA SER A 17 0.15 -1.53 -9.43
C SER A 17 0.27 -3.05 -9.41
N TYR A 18 -0.50 -3.73 -8.57
CA TYR A 18 -0.50 -5.18 -8.48
C TYR A 18 -1.09 -5.84 -9.73
N ILE A 19 -2.20 -5.32 -10.25
CA ILE A 19 -2.83 -5.83 -11.49
C ILE A 19 -1.89 -5.64 -12.68
N PHE A 20 -1.22 -4.50 -12.79
CA PHE A 20 -0.32 -4.21 -13.90
C PHE A 20 0.97 -5.04 -13.85
N LYS A 21 1.56 -5.19 -12.65
CA LYS A 21 2.87 -5.83 -12.50
C LYS A 21 2.80 -7.33 -12.20
N GLY A 22 1.74 -7.80 -11.55
CA GLY A 22 1.59 -9.17 -11.07
C GLY A 22 2.51 -9.53 -9.89
N GLU A 23 3.10 -8.53 -9.21
CA GLU A 23 4.07 -8.74 -8.13
C GLU A 23 3.67 -7.98 -6.85
N PRO A 24 4.07 -8.46 -5.65
CA PRO A 24 3.81 -7.75 -4.39
C PRO A 24 4.33 -6.31 -4.40
N VAL A 25 3.46 -5.39 -4.00
CA VAL A 25 3.73 -3.95 -3.98
C VAL A 25 4.09 -3.51 -2.56
N GLY A 26 5.23 -2.84 -2.40
CA GLY A 26 5.74 -2.37 -1.11
C GLY A 26 5.99 -0.87 -1.07
N SER A 27 6.25 -0.33 0.12
CA SER A 27 6.45 1.12 0.33
C SER A 27 7.60 1.73 -0.48
N LYS A 28 8.69 0.98 -0.72
CA LYS A 28 9.79 1.43 -1.59
C LYS A 28 9.36 1.59 -3.04
N PHE A 29 8.53 0.67 -3.54
CA PHE A 29 8.02 0.72 -4.90
C PHE A 29 7.05 1.90 -5.05
N LEU A 30 6.08 2.03 -4.15
CA LEU A 30 5.08 3.11 -4.17
C LEU A 30 5.69 4.52 -4.04
N HIS A 31 6.81 4.64 -3.33
CA HIS A 31 7.56 5.88 -3.27
C HIS A 31 8.36 6.14 -4.56
N ALA A 32 8.90 5.09 -5.18
CA ALA A 32 9.70 5.20 -6.39
C ALA A 32 8.85 5.41 -7.66
N SER A 33 7.62 4.88 -7.69
CA SER A 33 6.71 5.06 -8.82
C SER A 33 6.16 6.48 -8.93
N GLY A 34 6.28 7.29 -7.86
CA GLY A 34 5.88 8.70 -7.86
C GLY A 34 4.38 8.94 -7.73
N ASP A 35 3.58 7.87 -7.70
CA ASP A 35 2.12 7.91 -7.57
C ASP A 35 1.65 8.35 -6.17
N THR A 36 2.57 8.40 -5.21
CA THR A 36 2.28 8.79 -3.83
C THR A 36 3.22 9.89 -3.35
N GLN A 37 2.69 10.93 -2.70
CA GLN A 37 3.46 12.03 -2.08
C GLN A 37 3.95 11.68 -0.66
N PHE A 38 3.78 10.43 -0.22
CA PHE A 38 4.05 10.02 1.15
C PHE A 38 5.47 9.49 1.30
N ALA A 39 6.13 9.85 2.40
CA ALA A 39 7.41 9.25 2.77
C ALA A 39 7.27 7.72 2.98
N PRO A 40 8.34 6.93 2.80
CA PRO A 40 8.29 5.46 2.94
C PRO A 40 7.79 4.98 4.31
N SER A 41 8.07 5.74 5.38
CA SER A 41 7.60 5.47 6.74
C SER A 41 6.08 5.60 6.88
N THR A 42 5.48 6.59 6.21
CA THR A 42 4.03 6.81 6.21
C THR A 42 3.34 5.74 5.37
N LEU A 43 3.89 5.40 4.20
CA LEU A 43 3.38 4.30 3.37
C LEU A 43 3.38 2.97 4.14
N ARG A 44 4.47 2.64 4.85
CA ARG A 44 4.53 1.42 5.68
C ARG A 44 3.45 1.42 6.76
N LYS A 45 3.21 2.56 7.42
CA LYS A 45 2.14 2.70 8.42
C LYS A 45 0.76 2.45 7.80
N TYR A 46 0.49 3.06 6.65
CA TYR A 46 -0.80 2.94 5.96
C TYR A 46 -1.05 1.53 5.41
N LEU A 47 -0.04 0.90 4.81
CA LEU A 47 -0.12 -0.50 4.40
C LEU A 47 -0.41 -1.43 5.58
N ASN A 48 0.20 -1.19 6.74
CA ASN A 48 -0.10 -1.95 7.96
C ASN A 48 -1.54 -1.72 8.47
N GLN A 49 -2.09 -0.51 8.29
CA GLN A 49 -3.49 -0.24 8.63
C GLN A 49 -4.45 -0.97 7.67
N LEU A 50 -4.16 -0.95 6.37
CA LEU A 50 -4.93 -1.68 5.36
C LEU A 50 -4.89 -3.19 5.64
N GLU A 51 -3.73 -3.73 6.03
CA GLU A 51 -3.56 -5.13 6.41
C GLU A 51 -4.40 -5.50 7.64
N LYS A 52 -4.35 -4.68 8.70
CA LYS A 52 -5.20 -4.87 9.89
C LYS A 52 -6.70 -4.82 9.59
N SER A 53 -7.10 -4.11 8.53
CA SER A 53 -8.49 -4.06 8.08
C SER A 53 -8.88 -5.20 7.13
N GLY A 54 -7.92 -6.04 6.73
CA GLY A 54 -8.14 -7.18 5.83
C GLY A 54 -8.21 -6.80 4.34
N MET A 55 -7.83 -5.58 3.96
CA MET A 55 -7.86 -5.11 2.57
C MET A 55 -6.65 -5.58 1.76
N VAL A 56 -5.51 -5.78 2.41
CA VAL A 56 -4.27 -6.30 1.82
C VAL A 56 -3.64 -7.29 2.77
N TYR A 57 -2.70 -8.10 2.31
CA TYR A 57 -1.88 -8.95 3.18
C TYR A 57 -0.46 -9.01 2.65
N GLN A 58 0.52 -9.10 3.56
CA GLN A 58 1.90 -9.34 3.18
C GLN A 58 2.15 -10.87 3.03
N PRO A 59 2.47 -11.38 1.82
CA PRO A 59 2.55 -12.83 1.58
C PRO A 59 3.78 -13.49 2.23
N TYR A 60 4.87 -12.73 2.37
CA TYR A 60 6.10 -13.20 3.00
C TYR A 60 6.50 -12.23 4.11
N ASN A 61 6.85 -12.75 5.28
CA ASN A 61 7.52 -11.93 6.28
C ASN A 61 8.83 -11.45 5.67
N SER A 62 8.90 -10.16 5.35
CA SER A 62 10.17 -9.52 5.07
C SER A 62 10.97 -9.56 6.38
N SER A 63 11.92 -10.48 6.49
CA SER A 63 12.93 -10.47 7.55
C SER A 63 13.70 -9.16 7.57
#